data_AF-A0A3A9ACG7-F1
#
_entry.id   AF-A0A3A9ACG7-F1
#
_cell.length_a   1.000
_cell.length_b   1.000
_cell.length_c   1.000
_cell.angle_alpha   90.00
_cell.angle_beta   90.00
_cell.angle_gamma   90.00
#
_symmetry.space_group_name_H-M   'P 1'
#
loop_
_entity.id
_entity.type
_entity.pdbx_description
1 polymer ?
#
loop_
_entity_poly.entity_id
_entity_poly.type
_entity_poly.pdbx_seq_one_letter_code
_entity_poly.pdbx_strand_id
1 'polypeptide(L)'
;MKKYRRIILVWISICCGIILAACGEKETEAQEEDTRITEDKTELNEEKFYEMTETLGLDKGEAEKYYERLCEDNVFQNGTGELTDLLIEDLDGNGQKDMIAMVQEGEFYLYGEGCIYFYMNEDSAYCFKDEDYPFFFDLDVVTGDFDNDGNTEIVFESHGTGNGAAGDWSLRMLKYKNHTMERMDFPSETYKNDERCIGISVTQESVKDTYSAYCAYLDETIEFAAENIFEPEKPRVVGGNVRGFYNICSMEYEGRDALVVSEYLNGEGGNVHCVGKARFLILWEKDGSSRIAKWWID
;
A
#
# COMPACT_ATOMS: atom_id res chain seq x y z
N MET A 1 1.45 -15.15 -16.29
CA MET A 1 0.59 -15.71 -15.21
C MET A 1 1.29 -15.45 -13.88
N LYS A 2 1.10 -14.25 -13.31
CA LYS A 2 1.65 -13.89 -11.99
C LYS A 2 0.79 -14.57 -10.91
N LYS A 3 1.43 -15.26 -9.97
CA LYS A 3 0.76 -16.02 -8.90
C LYS A 3 0.54 -15.09 -7.70
N TYR A 4 -0.71 -14.88 -7.33
CA TYR A 4 -1.08 -14.32 -6.03
C TYR A 4 -0.68 -15.28 -4.91
N ARG A 5 -0.09 -14.78 -3.82
CA ARG A 5 0.09 -15.51 -2.57
C ARG A 5 -0.38 -14.66 -1.39
N ARG A 6 -1.37 -15.19 -0.67
CA ARG A 6 -1.76 -14.75 0.68
C ARG A 6 -0.87 -15.45 1.70
N ILE A 7 -0.27 -14.71 2.61
CA ILE A 7 0.46 -15.23 3.78
C ILE A 7 -0.44 -15.04 5.01
N ILE A 8 -0.52 -16.08 5.86
CA ILE A 8 -1.15 -16.01 7.19
C ILE A 8 0.00 -16.21 8.18
N LEU A 9 0.35 -15.15 8.91
CA LEU A 9 1.32 -15.20 10.01
C LEU A 9 0.57 -15.37 11.35
N VAL A 10 1.01 -16.35 12.13
CA VAL A 10 0.46 -16.70 13.45
C VAL A 10 1.27 -15.95 14.52
N TRP A 11 0.63 -15.07 15.26
CA TRP A 11 1.23 -14.28 16.34
C TRP A 11 1.34 -15.06 17.65
N ILE A 12 2.50 -14.95 18.32
CA ILE A 12 2.70 -15.36 19.72
C ILE A 12 2.75 -14.09 20.58
N SER A 13 1.89 -14.01 21.60
CA SER A 13 1.79 -12.87 22.52
C SER A 13 2.52 -13.19 23.82
N ILE A 14 3.45 -12.33 24.26
CA ILE A 14 4.10 -12.44 25.57
C ILE A 14 3.71 -11.23 26.43
N CYS A 15 3.03 -11.50 27.55
CA CYS A 15 2.53 -10.51 28.50
C CYS A 15 3.64 -9.96 29.41
N CYS A 16 3.60 -8.65 29.65
CA CYS A 16 4.43 -7.93 30.63
C CYS A 16 4.15 -8.35 32.09
N GLY A 17 5.20 -8.38 32.92
CA GLY A 17 5.13 -8.45 34.38
C GLY A 17 5.70 -7.17 35.01
N ILE A 18 4.95 -6.57 35.93
CA ILE A 18 5.29 -5.38 36.74
C ILE A 18 6.13 -5.79 37.96
N ILE A 19 7.06 -4.93 38.44
CA ILE A 19 7.34 -4.66 39.89
C ILE A 19 8.07 -3.32 40.12
N LEU A 20 7.79 -2.69 41.27
CA LEU A 20 8.16 -1.35 41.75
C LEU A 20 9.56 -1.21 42.42
N ALA A 21 10.27 -0.16 42.00
CA ALA A 21 11.06 0.87 42.73
C ALA A 21 12.21 0.54 43.74
N ALA A 22 13.43 0.96 43.37
CA ALA A 22 14.42 1.61 44.25
C ALA A 22 15.17 2.74 43.47
N CYS A 23 15.27 3.95 44.03
CA CYS A 23 15.95 5.09 43.39
C CYS A 23 17.46 5.04 43.63
N GLY A 24 18.23 4.81 42.56
CA GLY A 24 19.70 4.75 42.54
C GLY A 24 20.25 3.79 41.49
N GLU A 25 19.50 2.72 41.18
CA GLU A 25 19.82 1.69 40.17
C GLU A 25 19.03 1.87 38.86
N LYS A 26 17.98 2.71 38.86
CA LYS A 26 17.07 2.91 37.73
C LYS A 26 17.70 3.44 36.44
N GLU A 27 18.74 4.28 36.51
CA GLU A 27 19.36 4.80 35.29
C GLU A 27 20.22 3.74 34.60
N THR A 28 20.95 2.94 35.37
CA THR A 28 21.77 1.84 34.85
C THR A 28 20.91 0.68 34.37
N GLU A 29 19.85 0.33 35.11
CA GLU A 29 18.90 -0.73 34.70
C GLU A 29 18.10 -0.33 33.46
N ALA A 30 17.61 0.92 33.38
CA ALA A 30 16.92 1.41 32.18
C ALA A 30 17.84 1.47 30.97
N GLN A 31 19.12 1.84 31.16
CA GLN A 31 20.10 1.85 30.08
C GLN A 31 20.46 0.43 29.60
N GLU A 32 20.58 -0.53 30.52
CA GLU A 32 20.79 -1.95 30.17
C GLU A 32 19.56 -2.56 29.48
N GLU A 33 18.34 -2.20 29.91
CA GLU A 33 17.09 -2.66 29.30
C GLU A 33 16.91 -2.08 27.88
N ASP A 34 17.15 -0.78 27.69
CA ASP A 34 17.08 -0.11 26.38
C ASP A 34 18.12 -0.67 25.40
N THR A 35 19.33 -0.97 25.89
CA THR A 35 20.38 -1.62 25.08
C THR A 35 19.95 -3.03 24.65
N ARG A 36 19.39 -3.84 25.55
CA ARG A 36 18.91 -5.20 25.21
C ARG A 36 17.75 -5.17 24.22
N ILE A 37 16.78 -4.27 24.41
CA ILE A 37 15.66 -4.10 23.46
C ILE A 37 16.18 -3.75 22.07
N THR A 38 17.21 -2.91 21.99
CA THR A 38 17.84 -2.50 20.73
C THR A 38 18.63 -3.64 20.08
N GLU A 39 19.37 -4.42 20.86
CA GLU A 39 20.09 -5.62 20.40
C GLU A 39 19.11 -6.67 19.86
N ASP A 40 18.05 -6.98 20.62
CA ASP A 40 16.99 -7.93 20.23
C ASP A 40 16.31 -7.48 18.92
N LYS A 41 16.02 -6.19 18.75
CA LYS A 41 15.44 -5.64 17.51
C LYS A 41 16.40 -5.71 16.32
N THR A 42 17.69 -5.50 16.56
CA THR A 42 18.71 -5.59 15.48
C THR A 42 18.81 -7.02 14.97
N GLU A 43 18.87 -8.00 15.88
CA GLU A 43 18.85 -9.43 15.51
C GLU A 43 17.53 -9.79 14.78
N LEU A 44 16.39 -9.30 15.26
CA LEU A 44 15.09 -9.54 14.62
C LEU A 44 15.00 -8.97 13.20
N ASN A 45 15.52 -7.75 12.98
CA ASN A 45 15.58 -7.15 11.64
C ASN A 45 16.47 -7.96 10.69
N GLU A 46 17.62 -8.45 11.17
CA GLU A 46 18.51 -9.31 10.40
C GLU A 46 17.80 -10.61 10.00
N GLU A 47 17.20 -11.32 10.96
CA GLU A 47 16.47 -12.57 10.71
C GLU A 47 15.32 -12.35 9.71
N LYS A 48 14.52 -11.31 9.92
CA LYS A 48 13.39 -10.96 9.04
C LYS A 48 13.85 -10.62 7.62
N PHE A 49 14.94 -9.87 7.48
CA PHE A 49 15.53 -9.55 6.18
C PHE A 49 15.94 -10.82 5.42
N TYR A 50 16.63 -11.75 6.07
CA TYR A 50 17.07 -12.97 5.41
C TYR A 50 15.92 -13.94 5.09
N GLU A 51 14.86 -13.99 5.90
CA GLU A 51 13.64 -14.73 5.59
C GLU A 51 12.92 -14.16 4.35
N MET A 52 12.80 -12.84 4.26
CA MET A 52 12.21 -12.16 3.11
C MET A 52 13.03 -12.39 1.83
N THR A 53 14.35 -12.25 1.89
CA THR A 53 15.22 -12.47 0.71
C THR A 53 15.28 -13.93 0.26
N GLU A 54 15.18 -14.90 1.17
CA GLU A 54 15.02 -16.32 0.81
C GLU A 54 13.72 -16.54 0.04
N THR A 55 12.63 -15.90 0.45
CA THR A 55 11.33 -15.97 -0.24
C THR A 55 11.38 -15.35 -1.63
N LEU A 56 12.19 -14.30 -1.81
CA LEU A 56 12.49 -13.68 -3.11
C LEU A 56 13.47 -14.51 -3.95
N GLY A 57 14.05 -15.58 -3.40
CA GLY A 57 14.96 -16.48 -4.10
C GLY A 57 16.35 -15.92 -4.36
N LEU A 58 16.78 -14.93 -3.55
CA LEU A 58 18.14 -14.40 -3.61
C LEU A 58 19.13 -15.42 -3.04
N ASP A 59 20.35 -15.44 -3.58
CA ASP A 59 21.43 -16.15 -2.92
C ASP A 59 21.95 -15.34 -1.73
N LYS A 60 22.55 -16.04 -0.76
CA LYS A 60 23.00 -15.43 0.50
C LYS A 60 24.02 -14.29 0.28
N GLY A 61 24.94 -14.43 -0.68
CA GLY A 61 25.97 -13.43 -0.93
C GLY A 61 25.43 -12.20 -1.67
N GLU A 62 24.36 -12.37 -2.46
CA GLU A 62 23.59 -11.25 -3.00
C GLU A 62 22.79 -10.54 -1.90
N ALA A 63 22.07 -11.28 -1.06
CA ALA A 63 21.29 -10.72 0.05
C ALA A 63 22.17 -9.94 1.06
N GLU A 64 23.36 -10.45 1.39
CA GLU A 64 24.32 -9.81 2.30
C GLU A 64 24.68 -8.39 1.84
N LYS A 65 24.87 -8.16 0.54
CA LYS A 65 25.17 -6.81 0.00
C LYS A 65 24.02 -5.82 0.20
N TYR A 66 22.78 -6.29 0.03
CA TYR A 66 21.61 -5.45 0.25
C TYR A 66 21.45 -5.12 1.74
N TYR A 67 21.66 -6.09 2.61
CA TYR A 67 21.63 -5.88 4.06
C TYR A 67 22.71 -4.90 4.53
N GLU A 68 23.95 -5.08 4.05
CA GLU A 68 25.07 -4.18 4.33
C GLU A 68 24.71 -2.73 3.94
N ARG A 69 24.12 -2.52 2.76
CA ARG A 69 23.67 -1.19 2.31
C ARG A 69 22.62 -0.57 3.25
N LEU A 70 21.64 -1.35 3.72
CA LEU A 70 20.65 -0.87 4.70
C LEU A 70 21.31 -0.47 6.03
N CYS A 71 22.33 -1.21 6.46
CA CYS A 71 23.06 -0.92 7.70
C CYS A 71 23.95 0.32 7.56
N GLU A 72 24.67 0.46 6.43
CA GLU A 72 25.51 1.62 6.13
C GLU A 72 24.71 2.93 6.10
N ASP A 73 23.49 2.89 5.56
CA ASP A 73 22.57 4.03 5.52
C ASP A 73 21.81 4.24 6.84
N ASN A 74 22.03 3.39 7.85
CA ASN A 74 21.35 3.43 9.13
C ASN A 74 19.82 3.40 9.01
N VAL A 75 19.30 2.57 8.10
CA VAL A 75 17.85 2.44 7.82
C VAL A 75 17.06 2.04 9.06
N PHE A 76 17.65 1.21 9.92
CA PHE A 76 17.04 0.75 11.19
C PHE A 76 17.23 1.73 12.35
N GLN A 77 17.77 2.93 12.10
CA GLN A 77 17.90 4.02 13.07
C GLN A 77 18.62 3.63 14.38
N ASN A 78 19.75 2.93 14.26
CA ASN A 78 20.48 2.35 15.39
C ASN A 78 19.67 1.30 16.17
N GLY A 79 18.84 0.51 15.48
CA GLY A 79 18.09 -0.63 16.03
C GLY A 79 16.72 -0.27 16.64
N THR A 80 16.26 0.97 16.51
CA THR A 80 14.93 1.37 17.00
C THR A 80 13.81 1.09 16.00
N GLY A 81 14.12 1.20 14.71
CA GLY A 81 13.19 0.95 13.60
C GLY A 81 13.02 -0.54 13.31
N GLU A 82 11.83 -0.93 12.89
CA GLU A 82 11.47 -2.30 12.54
C GLU A 82 11.27 -2.44 11.03
N LEU A 83 11.98 -3.36 10.38
CA LEU A 83 11.74 -3.72 8.99
C LEU A 83 10.34 -4.32 8.89
N THR A 84 9.45 -3.75 8.07
CA THR A 84 8.07 -4.23 7.93
C THR A 84 7.85 -4.93 6.61
N ASP A 85 8.48 -4.47 5.53
CA ASP A 85 8.46 -5.14 4.24
C ASP A 85 9.72 -4.87 3.39
N LEU A 86 9.96 -5.74 2.40
CA LEU A 86 11.13 -5.72 1.52
C LEU A 86 10.77 -6.23 0.11
N LEU A 87 11.13 -5.44 -0.90
CA LEU A 87 11.08 -5.84 -2.31
C LEU A 87 12.46 -5.65 -2.95
N ILE A 88 12.94 -6.66 -3.68
CA ILE A 88 14.18 -6.58 -4.47
C ILE A 88 13.94 -7.16 -5.85
N GLU A 89 13.72 -6.30 -6.83
CA GLU A 89 13.42 -6.64 -8.23
C GLU A 89 13.95 -5.55 -9.17
N ASP A 90 14.01 -5.83 -10.47
CA ASP A 90 14.31 -4.83 -11.51
C ASP A 90 13.07 -3.96 -11.73
N LEU A 91 13.01 -2.82 -11.03
CA LEU A 91 11.82 -1.98 -10.94
C LEU A 91 11.68 -1.06 -12.15
N ASP A 92 12.81 -0.63 -12.72
CA ASP A 92 12.86 0.24 -13.90
C ASP A 92 13.04 -0.51 -15.24
N GLY A 93 13.29 -1.82 -15.20
CA GLY A 93 13.40 -2.68 -16.38
C GLY A 93 14.75 -2.59 -17.09
N ASN A 94 15.78 -2.04 -16.46
CA ASN A 94 17.11 -1.89 -17.05
C ASN A 94 17.99 -3.15 -16.91
N GLY A 95 17.52 -4.17 -16.19
CA GLY A 95 18.22 -5.43 -15.95
C GLY A 95 19.04 -5.48 -14.65
N GLN A 96 19.08 -4.39 -13.88
CA GLN A 96 19.63 -4.31 -12.54
C GLN A 96 18.51 -4.42 -11.50
N LYS A 97 18.75 -5.15 -10.41
CA LYS A 97 17.80 -5.19 -9.30
C LYS A 97 17.92 -3.94 -8.44
N ASP A 98 16.78 -3.33 -8.16
CA ASP A 98 16.55 -2.26 -7.21
C ASP A 98 16.10 -2.84 -5.85
N MET A 99 15.97 -1.99 -4.84
CA MET A 99 15.46 -2.39 -3.52
C MET A 99 14.48 -1.37 -2.96
N ILE A 100 13.38 -1.85 -2.39
CA ILE A 100 12.47 -1.06 -1.55
C ILE A 100 12.44 -1.70 -0.17
N ALA A 101 12.74 -0.93 0.87
CA ALA A 101 12.65 -1.37 2.26
C ALA A 101 11.69 -0.45 3.01
N MET A 102 10.66 -1.02 3.64
CA MET A 102 9.76 -0.28 4.50
C MET A 102 10.13 -0.51 5.96
N VAL A 103 10.25 0.58 6.72
CA VAL A 103 10.59 0.54 8.14
C VAL A 103 9.57 1.34 8.92
N GLN A 104 8.99 0.72 9.94
CA GLN A 104 8.22 1.42 10.95
C GLN A 104 9.15 2.00 12.02
N GLU A 105 8.87 3.24 12.38
CA GLU A 105 9.47 3.94 13.50
C GLU A 105 8.43 4.05 14.63
N GLY A 106 8.88 4.26 15.87
CA GLY A 106 7.98 4.61 16.98
C GLY A 106 7.03 3.49 17.44
N GLU A 107 5.78 3.84 17.77
CA GLU A 107 4.81 2.88 18.30
C GLU A 107 4.12 2.09 17.19
N PHE A 108 3.97 0.79 17.42
CA PHE A 108 3.34 -0.10 16.45
C PHE A 108 1.91 0.35 16.10
N TYR A 109 1.52 0.24 14.83
CA TYR A 109 0.25 0.71 14.27
C TYR A 109 -0.01 2.23 14.23
N LEU A 110 0.97 3.08 14.56
CA LEU A 110 0.83 4.52 14.31
C LEU A 110 1.14 4.88 12.85
N TYR A 111 0.32 5.76 12.29
CA TYR A 111 0.49 6.31 10.95
C TYR A 111 1.55 7.41 11.00
N GLY A 112 2.29 7.55 9.92
CA GLY A 112 3.31 8.60 9.81
C GLY A 112 4.63 8.30 10.52
N GLU A 113 4.68 7.29 11.37
CA GLU A 113 5.89 6.89 12.07
C GLU A 113 6.66 5.84 11.28
N GLY A 114 7.39 6.28 10.26
CA GLY A 114 8.20 5.37 9.44
C GLY A 114 8.83 6.03 8.22
N CYS A 115 9.43 5.18 7.38
CA CYS A 115 9.89 5.55 6.05
C CYS A 115 9.88 4.34 5.12
N ILE A 116 9.59 4.59 3.83
CA ILE A 116 9.91 3.66 2.75
C ILE A 116 11.17 4.17 2.05
N TYR A 117 12.22 3.36 2.04
CA TYR A 117 13.48 3.64 1.39
C TYR A 117 13.49 3.01 0.00
N PHE A 118 13.63 3.85 -1.03
CA PHE A 118 13.74 3.44 -2.42
C PHE A 118 15.20 3.54 -2.87
N TYR A 119 15.78 2.39 -3.19
CA TYR A 119 17.13 2.21 -3.72
C TYR A 119 17.04 1.86 -5.20
N MET A 120 16.94 2.90 -6.03
CA MET A 120 16.96 2.73 -7.48
C MET A 120 18.40 2.75 -7.97
N ASN A 121 18.79 1.72 -8.71
CA ASN A 121 20.11 1.57 -9.27
C ASN A 121 21.20 1.71 -8.19
N GLU A 122 22.31 2.36 -8.55
CA GLU A 122 23.40 2.70 -7.63
C GLU A 122 23.23 4.10 -7.00
N ASP A 123 22.04 4.71 -7.09
CA ASP A 123 21.79 6.03 -6.54
C ASP A 123 21.64 6.01 -5.01
N SER A 124 21.74 7.19 -4.40
CA SER A 124 21.40 7.34 -2.98
C SER A 124 19.92 7.05 -2.73
N ALA A 125 19.61 6.46 -1.57
CA ALA A 125 18.24 6.12 -1.21
C ALA A 125 17.34 7.36 -1.16
N TYR A 126 16.15 7.26 -1.74
CA TYR A 126 15.07 8.21 -1.48
C TYR A 126 14.24 7.71 -0.29
N CYS A 127 14.18 8.49 0.79
CA CYS A 127 13.33 8.20 1.93
C CYS A 127 11.98 8.89 1.79
N PHE A 128 10.94 8.10 1.53
CA PHE A 128 9.55 8.54 1.51
C PHE A 128 8.98 8.58 2.93
N LYS A 129 8.56 9.77 3.37
CA LYS A 129 7.81 9.99 4.61
C LYS A 129 6.48 10.67 4.29
N ASP A 130 5.44 10.30 5.03
CA ASP A 130 4.09 10.78 4.83
C ASP A 130 3.30 10.55 6.13
N GLU A 131 2.73 11.63 6.69
CA GLU A 131 2.13 11.65 8.04
C GLU A 131 0.90 10.74 8.15
N ASP A 132 0.25 10.46 7.02
CA ASP A 132 -0.98 9.66 6.94
C ASP A 132 -0.73 8.26 6.37
N TYR A 133 0.53 7.84 6.21
CA TYR A 133 0.86 6.53 5.63
C TYR A 133 1.11 5.45 6.71
N PRO A 134 0.55 4.24 6.54
CA PRO A 134 0.76 3.11 7.45
C PRO A 134 2.03 2.33 7.09
N PHE A 135 3.10 2.52 7.86
CA PHE A 135 4.40 1.87 7.62
C PHE A 135 4.54 0.46 8.23
N PHE A 136 3.43 -0.19 8.62
CA PHE A 136 3.42 -1.34 9.54
C PHE A 136 2.81 -2.65 9.02
N PHE A 137 2.25 -2.64 7.81
CA PHE A 137 1.75 -3.83 7.12
C PHE A 137 2.51 -4.06 5.82
N ASP A 138 2.05 -5.01 5.00
CA ASP A 138 2.67 -5.31 3.71
C ASP A 138 2.57 -4.11 2.74
N LEU A 139 3.52 -4.04 1.81
CA LEU A 139 3.66 -3.04 0.76
C LEU A 139 3.43 -3.72 -0.60
N ASP A 140 2.30 -3.42 -1.23
CA ASP A 140 2.06 -3.81 -2.62
C ASP A 140 2.69 -2.77 -3.54
N VAL A 141 3.47 -3.22 -4.53
CA VAL A 141 4.18 -2.33 -5.48
C VAL A 141 3.92 -2.77 -6.92
N VAL A 142 3.70 -1.78 -7.78
CA VAL A 142 3.60 -1.94 -9.24
C VAL A 142 4.43 -0.86 -9.90
N THR A 143 5.21 -1.24 -10.92
CA THR A 143 5.98 -0.29 -11.74
C THR A 143 5.56 -0.31 -13.21
N GLY A 144 5.84 0.79 -13.91
CA GLY A 144 5.57 0.95 -15.35
C GLY A 144 5.84 2.38 -15.83
N ASP A 145 5.78 2.60 -17.14
CA ASP A 145 5.82 3.94 -17.76
C ASP A 145 4.39 4.42 -18.04
N PHE A 146 3.68 4.78 -16.96
CA PHE A 146 2.25 5.06 -16.98
C PHE A 146 1.90 6.38 -17.65
N ASP A 147 2.81 7.37 -17.65
CA ASP A 147 2.63 8.63 -18.38
C ASP A 147 3.28 8.65 -19.78
N ASN A 148 3.97 7.57 -20.15
CA ASN A 148 4.58 7.36 -21.47
C ASN A 148 5.61 8.46 -21.79
N ASP A 149 6.40 8.87 -20.80
CA ASP A 149 7.53 9.78 -20.95
C ASP A 149 8.90 9.06 -20.94
N GLY A 150 8.90 7.74 -20.75
CA GLY A 150 10.08 6.88 -20.75
C GLY A 150 10.82 6.81 -19.42
N ASN A 151 10.24 7.37 -18.35
CA ASN A 151 10.70 7.19 -16.98
C ASN A 151 9.80 6.20 -16.25
N THR A 152 10.32 5.59 -15.18
CA THR A 152 9.57 4.61 -14.40
C THR A 152 8.77 5.31 -13.32
N GLU A 153 7.48 4.98 -13.26
CA GLU A 153 6.65 5.25 -12.10
C GLU A 153 6.57 4.02 -11.20
N ILE A 154 6.54 4.29 -9.90
CA ILE A 154 6.42 3.31 -8.83
C ILE A 154 5.15 3.65 -8.08
N VAL A 155 4.13 2.81 -8.24
CA VAL A 155 2.87 2.89 -7.54
C VAL A 155 2.91 1.90 -6.40
N PHE A 156 2.56 2.34 -5.20
CA PHE A 156 2.60 1.49 -4.03
C PHE A 156 1.45 1.78 -3.07
N GLU A 157 0.99 0.73 -2.41
CA GLU A 157 -0.06 0.81 -1.40
C GLU A 157 0.24 -0.06 -0.19
N SER A 158 -0.23 0.41 0.96
CA SER A 158 -0.23 -0.37 2.20
C SER A 158 -1.59 -0.29 2.86
N HIS A 159 -1.96 -1.38 3.50
CA HIS A 159 -3.12 -1.43 4.35
C HIS A 159 -2.90 -0.65 5.64
N GLY A 160 -3.95 -0.06 6.17
CA GLY A 160 -3.99 0.46 7.52
C GLY A 160 -4.76 -0.43 8.50
N THR A 161 -5.15 0.15 9.64
CA THR A 161 -5.87 -0.52 10.74
C THR A 161 -7.40 -0.42 10.65
N GLY A 162 -7.90 0.34 9.69
CA GLY A 162 -9.30 0.63 9.47
C GLY A 162 -10.10 -0.62 9.15
N ASN A 163 -11.05 -0.96 10.01
CA ASN A 163 -11.91 -2.12 9.82
C ASN A 163 -13.13 -1.82 8.94
N GLY A 164 -13.59 -2.82 8.16
CA GLY A 164 -14.82 -2.79 7.33
C GLY A 164 -14.61 -2.37 5.87
N ALA A 165 -15.54 -2.76 4.99
CA ALA A 165 -15.42 -2.60 3.52
C ALA A 165 -14.11 -3.22 2.98
N ALA A 166 -13.34 -2.48 2.17
CA ALA A 166 -12.01 -2.90 1.72
C ALA A 166 -10.93 -2.84 2.80
N GLY A 167 -11.22 -2.28 3.98
CA GLY A 167 -10.21 -1.74 4.88
C GLY A 167 -9.92 -0.28 4.55
N ASP A 168 -8.92 0.32 5.18
CA ASP A 168 -8.30 1.55 4.70
C ASP A 168 -7.00 1.21 3.97
N TRP A 169 -6.80 1.86 2.84
CA TRP A 169 -5.65 1.65 1.98
C TRP A 169 -5.05 3.00 1.65
N SER A 170 -3.73 3.07 1.75
CA SER A 170 -2.98 4.29 1.49
C SER A 170 -2.16 4.10 0.23
N LEU A 171 -2.64 4.70 -0.86
CA LEU A 171 -2.03 4.61 -2.18
C LEU A 171 -1.17 5.85 -2.46
N ARG A 172 0.01 5.64 -3.04
CA ARG A 172 0.96 6.70 -3.44
C ARG A 172 1.63 6.34 -4.75
N MET A 173 2.16 7.36 -5.42
CA MET A 173 2.86 7.21 -6.69
C MET A 173 4.07 8.14 -6.73
N LEU A 174 5.20 7.57 -7.12
CA LEU A 174 6.45 8.29 -7.36
C LEU A 174 6.88 8.07 -8.80
N LYS A 175 7.59 9.04 -9.35
CA LYS A 175 8.25 8.99 -10.64
C LYS A 175 9.76 9.06 -10.42
N TYR A 176 10.48 8.04 -10.87
CA TYR A 176 11.94 8.02 -10.84
C TYR A 176 12.48 8.64 -12.12
N LYS A 177 13.09 9.83 -12.00
CA LYS A 177 13.57 10.62 -13.13
C LYS A 177 14.81 11.40 -12.76
N ASN A 178 15.81 11.39 -13.64
CA ASN A 178 17.08 12.10 -13.44
C ASN A 178 17.73 11.80 -12.07
N HIS A 179 17.74 10.53 -11.65
CA HIS A 179 18.28 10.11 -10.35
C HIS A 179 17.56 10.73 -9.13
N THR A 180 16.28 11.09 -9.29
CA THR A 180 15.44 11.68 -8.23
C THR A 180 14.03 11.11 -8.26
N MET A 181 13.29 11.26 -7.16
CA MET A 181 11.89 10.86 -7.03
C MET A 181 10.97 12.09 -7.01
N GLU A 182 9.96 12.09 -7.87
CA GLU A 182 8.93 13.12 -7.95
C GLU A 182 7.56 12.52 -7.56
N ARG A 183 6.77 13.20 -6.71
CA ARG A 183 5.43 12.73 -6.36
C ARG A 183 4.46 12.94 -7.52
N MET A 184 3.59 11.96 -7.76
CA MET A 184 2.49 12.05 -8.71
C MET A 184 1.14 11.86 -8.01
N ASP A 185 0.12 12.52 -8.57
CA ASP A 185 -1.24 12.48 -8.03
C ASP A 185 -2.16 11.57 -8.85
N PHE A 186 -3.06 10.90 -8.13
CA PHE A 186 -4.18 10.17 -8.69
C PHE A 186 -5.33 11.10 -9.08
N PRO A 187 -6.14 10.74 -10.11
CA PRO A 187 -7.37 11.46 -10.39
C PRO A 187 -8.29 11.41 -9.16
N SER A 188 -8.88 12.53 -8.80
CA SER A 188 -9.84 12.62 -7.71
C SER A 188 -10.81 13.77 -7.93
N GLU A 189 -12.05 13.57 -7.50
CA GLU A 189 -13.06 14.63 -7.43
C GLU A 189 -12.94 15.46 -6.14
N THR A 190 -12.26 14.93 -5.12
CA THR A 190 -11.99 15.60 -3.85
C THR A 190 -10.49 15.79 -3.62
N TYR A 191 -10.06 17.05 -3.53
CA TYR A 191 -8.69 17.44 -3.20
C TYR A 191 -8.52 17.79 -1.72
N LYS A 192 -9.50 17.42 -0.87
CA LYS A 192 -9.59 17.89 0.52
C LYS A 192 -8.96 16.94 1.53
N ASN A 193 -8.68 15.70 1.12
CA ASN A 193 -8.10 14.63 1.92
C ASN A 193 -7.28 13.71 1.00
N ASP A 194 -6.42 12.92 1.61
CA ASP A 194 -5.52 11.98 0.91
C ASP A 194 -6.25 10.74 0.37
N GLU A 195 -7.50 10.53 0.77
CA GLU A 195 -8.39 9.52 0.19
C GLU A 195 -8.88 9.98 -1.20
N ARG A 196 -8.01 9.85 -2.19
CA ARG A 196 -8.34 10.07 -3.61
C ARG A 196 -9.38 9.03 -4.02
N CYS A 197 -10.52 9.50 -4.54
CA CYS A 197 -11.61 8.62 -4.95
C CYS A 197 -12.45 9.21 -6.10
N ILE A 198 -13.27 8.35 -6.69
CA ILE A 198 -14.22 8.71 -7.74
C ILE A 198 -15.63 8.44 -7.23
N GLY A 199 -16.50 9.45 -7.21
CA GLY A 199 -17.84 9.31 -6.68
C GLY A 199 -18.67 8.28 -7.46
N ILE A 200 -18.96 7.15 -6.83
CA ILE A 200 -19.90 6.14 -7.33
C ILE A 200 -21.14 6.14 -6.44
N SER A 201 -22.32 6.23 -7.07
CA SER A 201 -23.60 5.96 -6.42
C SER A 201 -24.12 4.58 -6.82
N VAL A 202 -24.51 3.77 -5.84
CA VAL A 202 -25.09 2.44 -6.06
C VAL A 202 -26.60 2.49 -5.79
N THR A 203 -27.37 2.07 -6.79
CA THR A 203 -28.82 1.98 -6.76
C THR A 203 -29.24 0.52 -6.69
N GLN A 204 -30.08 0.17 -5.71
CA GLN A 204 -30.80 -1.11 -5.72
C GLN A 204 -31.98 -0.97 -6.67
N GLU A 205 -32.04 -1.82 -7.70
CA GLU A 205 -33.12 -1.80 -8.69
C GLU A 205 -34.40 -2.48 -8.18
N SER A 206 -35.50 -2.36 -8.93
CA SER A 206 -36.75 -3.04 -8.55
C SER A 206 -36.72 -4.56 -8.75
N VAL A 207 -35.75 -5.04 -9.53
CA VAL A 207 -35.55 -6.46 -9.78
C VAL A 207 -34.63 -7.02 -8.71
N LYS A 208 -34.99 -8.20 -8.17
CA LYS A 208 -34.19 -8.91 -7.18
C LYS A 208 -32.76 -9.13 -7.70
N ASP A 209 -31.82 -8.96 -6.78
CA ASP A 209 -30.38 -9.14 -6.96
C ASP A 209 -29.80 -8.30 -8.11
N THR A 210 -30.42 -7.15 -8.40
CA THR A 210 -30.01 -6.23 -9.47
C THR A 210 -29.68 -4.86 -8.91
N TYR A 211 -28.54 -4.33 -9.32
CA TYR A 211 -28.04 -3.02 -8.92
C TYR A 211 -27.56 -2.24 -10.15
N SER A 212 -27.53 -0.91 -10.02
CA SER A 212 -26.86 -0.02 -10.97
C SER A 212 -25.84 0.84 -10.24
N ALA A 213 -24.62 0.92 -10.76
CA ALA A 213 -23.59 1.84 -10.31
C ALA A 213 -23.52 3.02 -11.29
N TYR A 214 -23.59 4.25 -10.78
CA TYR A 214 -23.41 5.47 -11.55
C TYR A 214 -22.10 6.15 -11.16
N CYS A 215 -21.24 6.41 -12.15
CA CYS A 215 -19.97 7.13 -11.99
C CYS A 215 -20.12 8.55 -12.53
N ALA A 216 -20.02 9.55 -11.64
CA ALA A 216 -20.20 10.94 -12.02
C ALA A 216 -19.09 11.48 -12.94
N TYR A 217 -17.85 11.02 -12.73
CA TYR A 217 -16.69 11.42 -13.53
C TYR A 217 -16.85 11.08 -15.02
N LEU A 218 -17.44 9.92 -15.32
CA LEU A 218 -17.63 9.44 -16.70
C LEU A 218 -19.04 9.70 -17.24
N ASP A 219 -19.99 10.10 -16.39
CA ASP A 219 -21.42 10.20 -16.71
C ASP A 219 -21.97 8.88 -17.29
N GLU A 220 -21.62 7.76 -16.63
CA GLU A 220 -21.97 6.42 -17.06
C GLU A 220 -22.65 5.63 -15.95
N THR A 221 -23.58 4.74 -16.35
CA THR A 221 -24.25 3.78 -15.45
C THR A 221 -23.99 2.36 -15.93
N ILE A 222 -23.60 1.49 -15.01
CA ILE A 222 -23.42 0.05 -15.24
C ILE A 222 -24.42 -0.73 -14.38
N GLU A 223 -25.27 -1.54 -15.01
CA GLU A 223 -26.12 -2.52 -14.34
C GLU A 223 -25.34 -3.80 -14.06
N PHE A 224 -25.48 -4.36 -12.86
CA PHE A 224 -24.81 -5.58 -12.42
C PHE A 224 -25.66 -6.37 -11.42
N ALA A 225 -25.30 -7.64 -11.22
CA ALA A 225 -26.02 -8.54 -10.32
C ALA A 225 -25.24 -8.77 -9.03
N ALA A 226 -25.91 -8.68 -7.89
CA ALA A 226 -25.38 -8.97 -6.56
C ALA A 226 -26.52 -9.33 -5.61
N GLU A 227 -26.25 -10.12 -4.56
CA GLU A 227 -27.30 -10.54 -3.61
C GLU A 227 -27.88 -9.35 -2.84
N ASN A 228 -29.20 -9.26 -2.72
CA ASN A 228 -29.83 -8.29 -1.83
C ASN A 228 -29.84 -8.77 -0.38
N ILE A 229 -29.70 -7.84 0.56
CA ILE A 229 -30.03 -8.02 1.98
C ILE A 229 -31.50 -7.71 2.25
N PHE A 230 -32.04 -6.67 1.61
CA PHE A 230 -33.45 -6.28 1.75
C PHE A 230 -34.18 -6.44 0.41
N GLU A 231 -35.41 -6.97 0.44
CA GLU A 231 -36.22 -7.12 -0.77
C GLU A 231 -36.44 -5.75 -1.46
N PRO A 232 -36.28 -5.68 -2.80
CA PRO A 232 -36.45 -4.43 -3.52
C PRO A 232 -37.93 -4.06 -3.66
N GLU A 233 -38.25 -2.78 -3.44
CA GLU A 233 -39.59 -2.24 -3.68
C GLU A 233 -39.65 -1.36 -4.93
N LYS A 234 -38.70 -0.41 -5.03
CA LYS A 234 -38.54 0.56 -6.12
C LYS A 234 -37.08 0.98 -6.21
N PRO A 235 -36.62 1.53 -7.34
CA PRO A 235 -35.23 1.92 -7.49
C PRO A 235 -34.89 3.03 -6.50
N ARG A 236 -33.79 2.87 -5.78
CA ARG A 236 -33.27 3.89 -4.85
C ARG A 236 -31.77 3.76 -4.70
N VAL A 237 -31.09 4.90 -4.52
CA VAL A 237 -29.68 4.93 -4.12
C VAL A 237 -29.59 4.36 -2.71
N VAL A 238 -28.79 3.31 -2.53
CA VAL A 238 -28.62 2.59 -1.26
C VAL A 238 -27.18 2.57 -0.77
N GLY A 239 -26.23 2.91 -1.63
CA GLY A 239 -24.81 2.88 -1.31
C GLY A 239 -23.96 3.61 -2.33
N GLY A 240 -22.68 3.28 -2.34
CA GLY A 240 -21.65 3.93 -3.15
C GLY A 240 -20.27 3.32 -2.91
N ASN A 241 -19.25 4.01 -3.37
CA ASN A 241 -17.88 3.66 -3.07
C ASN A 241 -17.48 4.01 -1.63
N VAL A 242 -16.53 3.26 -1.06
CA VAL A 242 -16.04 3.43 0.31
C VAL A 242 -14.51 3.37 0.34
N ARG A 243 -13.89 4.38 0.97
CA ARG A 243 -12.45 4.44 1.33
C ARG A 243 -11.43 4.44 0.17
N GLY A 244 -11.81 4.99 -0.98
CA GLY A 244 -10.88 5.32 -2.07
C GLY A 244 -10.25 4.11 -2.77
N PHE A 245 -9.20 4.38 -3.54
CA PHE A 245 -8.53 3.40 -4.37
C PHE A 245 -7.73 2.36 -3.57
N TYR A 246 -7.79 1.10 -4.03
CA TYR A 246 -6.96 0.00 -3.54
C TYR A 246 -6.75 -1.08 -4.62
N ASN A 247 -5.92 -2.07 -4.32
CA ASN A 247 -5.69 -3.26 -5.16
C ASN A 247 -5.18 -2.86 -6.55
N ILE A 248 -3.97 -2.32 -6.55
CA ILE A 248 -3.25 -1.83 -7.72
C ILE A 248 -2.81 -2.95 -8.66
N CYS A 249 -2.80 -2.67 -9.97
CA CYS A 249 -2.32 -3.60 -10.98
C CYS A 249 -1.87 -2.85 -12.25
N SER A 250 -0.75 -3.24 -12.86
CA SER A 250 -0.40 -2.76 -14.20
C SER A 250 -1.01 -3.65 -15.29
N MET A 251 -1.36 -3.02 -16.41
CA MET A 251 -1.75 -3.71 -17.63
C MET A 251 -1.37 -2.92 -18.87
N GLU A 252 -1.26 -3.59 -20.01
CA GLU A 252 -1.14 -2.91 -21.31
C GLU A 252 -2.53 -2.46 -21.79
N TYR A 253 -2.63 -1.21 -22.21
CA TYR A 253 -3.82 -0.63 -22.84
C TYR A 253 -3.42 0.21 -24.04
N GLU A 254 -3.94 -0.14 -25.22
CA GLU A 254 -3.64 0.55 -26.49
C GLU A 254 -2.14 0.69 -26.80
N GLY A 255 -1.32 -0.29 -26.38
CA GLY A 255 0.11 -0.34 -26.63
C GLY A 255 0.98 0.53 -25.70
N ARG A 256 0.41 0.98 -24.57
CA ARG A 256 1.14 1.66 -23.48
C ARG A 256 0.79 1.03 -22.13
N ASP A 257 1.62 1.29 -21.13
CA ASP A 257 1.31 0.90 -19.76
C ASP A 257 0.16 1.73 -19.21
N ALA A 258 -0.71 1.06 -18.44
CA ALA A 258 -1.83 1.64 -17.75
C ALA A 258 -1.94 1.05 -16.34
N LEU A 259 -2.46 1.87 -15.43
CA LEU A 259 -2.72 1.44 -14.06
C LEU A 259 -4.20 1.10 -13.88
N VAL A 260 -4.47 -0.02 -13.24
CA VAL A 260 -5.80 -0.39 -12.75
C VAL A 260 -5.83 -0.28 -11.23
N VAL A 261 -6.84 0.40 -10.73
CA VAL A 261 -7.16 0.49 -9.29
C VAL A 261 -8.59 0.04 -9.05
N SER A 262 -8.92 -0.27 -7.81
CA SER A 262 -10.24 -0.75 -7.40
C SER A 262 -10.88 0.16 -6.36
N GLU A 263 -12.21 0.17 -6.31
CA GLU A 263 -12.97 0.75 -5.18
C GLU A 263 -14.08 -0.22 -4.75
N TYR A 264 -14.35 -0.26 -3.45
CA TYR A 264 -15.33 -1.17 -2.86
C TYR A 264 -16.70 -0.54 -2.96
N LEU A 265 -17.68 -1.28 -3.49
CA LEU A 265 -19.06 -0.82 -3.58
C LEU A 265 -19.91 -1.46 -2.50
N ASN A 266 -20.54 -0.61 -1.69
CA ASN A 266 -21.50 -1.04 -0.68
C ASN A 266 -22.95 -0.98 -1.19
N GLY A 267 -23.78 -1.89 -0.70
CA GLY A 267 -25.23 -1.87 -0.93
C GLY A 267 -26.02 -1.38 0.29
N GLU A 268 -27.30 -1.72 0.33
CA GLU A 268 -28.26 -1.31 1.36
C GLU A 268 -27.97 -1.84 2.78
N GLY A 269 -27.05 -2.78 2.94
CA GLY A 269 -26.53 -3.23 4.24
C GLY A 269 -25.37 -2.38 4.76
N GLY A 270 -24.99 -1.30 4.06
CA GLY A 270 -23.86 -0.44 4.42
C GLY A 270 -22.52 -1.11 4.17
N ASN A 271 -21.45 -0.62 4.82
CA ASN A 271 -20.04 -0.98 4.54
C ASN A 271 -19.68 -2.47 4.68
N VAL A 272 -20.55 -3.29 5.27
CA VAL A 272 -20.35 -4.74 5.38
C VAL A 272 -20.96 -5.52 4.21
N HIS A 273 -21.81 -4.87 3.41
CA HIS A 273 -22.51 -5.46 2.27
C HIS A 273 -21.79 -5.12 0.97
N CYS A 274 -20.82 -5.96 0.58
CA CYS A 274 -20.11 -5.82 -0.68
C CYS A 274 -21.04 -6.25 -1.81
N VAL A 275 -21.42 -5.31 -2.68
CA VAL A 275 -22.21 -5.64 -3.87
C VAL A 275 -21.35 -5.70 -5.13
N GLY A 276 -20.15 -5.14 -5.11
CA GLY A 276 -19.21 -5.25 -6.22
C GLY A 276 -17.91 -4.53 -5.95
N LYS A 277 -16.97 -4.64 -6.90
CA LYS A 277 -15.76 -3.82 -6.92
C LYS A 277 -15.72 -3.04 -8.22
N ALA A 278 -15.75 -1.72 -8.11
CA ALA A 278 -15.47 -0.89 -9.27
C ALA A 278 -13.98 -0.97 -9.59
N ARG A 279 -13.64 -1.07 -10.86
CA ARG A 279 -12.28 -1.03 -11.37
C ARG A 279 -12.13 0.15 -12.29
N PHE A 280 -11.02 0.85 -12.19
CA PHE A 280 -10.72 2.02 -13.01
C PHE A 280 -9.37 1.85 -13.69
N LEU A 281 -9.35 2.00 -15.00
CA LEU A 281 -8.13 2.11 -15.80
C LEU A 281 -7.76 3.59 -15.92
N ILE A 282 -6.64 3.96 -15.31
CA ILE A 282 -6.14 5.33 -15.23
C ILE A 282 -4.96 5.48 -16.18
N LEU A 283 -4.95 6.61 -16.90
CA LEU A 283 -3.85 7.03 -17.75
C LEU A 283 -3.39 8.41 -17.31
N TRP A 284 -2.07 8.64 -17.41
CA TRP A 284 -1.47 9.95 -17.26
C TRP A 284 -1.03 10.48 -18.63
N GLU A 285 -1.25 11.76 -18.86
CA GLU A 285 -0.79 12.47 -20.04
C GLU A 285 0.54 13.19 -19.73
N LYS A 286 1.29 13.53 -20.77
CA LYS A 286 2.64 14.11 -20.64
C LYS A 286 2.72 15.44 -19.88
N ASP A 287 1.60 16.13 -19.70
CA ASP A 287 1.51 17.36 -18.91
C ASP A 287 1.27 17.09 -17.41
N GLY A 288 1.27 15.82 -17.01
CA GLY A 288 1.03 15.37 -15.64
C GLY A 288 -0.46 15.23 -15.29
N SER A 289 -1.38 15.59 -16.19
CA SER A 289 -2.80 15.37 -15.97
C SER A 289 -3.16 13.90 -16.06
N SER A 290 -4.10 13.46 -15.23
CA SER A 290 -4.59 12.09 -15.23
C SER A 290 -6.07 12.02 -15.62
N ARG A 291 -6.46 10.88 -16.20
CA ARG A 291 -7.86 10.61 -16.56
C ARG A 291 -8.20 9.13 -16.41
N ILE A 292 -9.47 8.87 -16.19
CA ILE A 292 -10.02 7.51 -16.25
C ILE A 292 -10.43 7.23 -17.69
N ALA A 293 -9.81 6.23 -18.29
CA ALA A 293 -10.09 5.85 -19.67
C ALA A 293 -11.22 4.83 -19.77
N LYS A 294 -11.35 3.97 -18.75
CA LYS A 294 -12.37 2.93 -18.67
C LYS A 294 -12.67 2.57 -17.22
N TRP A 295 -13.90 2.15 -16.97
CA TRP A 295 -14.27 1.50 -15.71
C TRP A 295 -15.19 0.31 -15.95
N TRP A 296 -15.28 -0.58 -14.96
CA TRP A 296 -16.18 -1.73 -14.96
C TRP A 296 -16.43 -2.23 -13.52
N ILE A 297 -17.40 -3.12 -13.33
CA ILE A 297 -17.71 -3.74 -12.05
C ILE A 297 -17.33 -5.23 -12.10
N ASP A 298 -16.53 -5.66 -11.13
CA ASP A 298 -16.24 -7.08 -10.81
C ASP A 298 -17.23 -7.60 -9.75
#